data_AF-A0A1C6R7S8-F1
#
_entry.id   AF-A0A1C6R7S8-F1
#
_cell.length_a   1.000
_cell.length_b   1.000
_cell.length_c   1.000
_cell.angle_alpha   90.00
_cell.angle_beta   90.00
_cell.angle_gamma   90.00
#
_symmetry.space_group_name_H-M   'P 1'
#
loop_
_entity.id
_entity.type
_entity.pdbx_description
1 polymer ?
#
loop_
_entity_poly.entity_id
_entity_poly.type
_entity_poly.pdbx_seq_one_letter_code
_entity_poly.pdbx_strand_id
1 'polypeptide(L)'
;MTTRVERGMSAPPEVVFSTATDPDRATAWLPEPLRTDGAERPQVEPDGLRARWSSSSGPGWSAEIQVEPADAGGARVRLDLTGGSGEQDTDALADQTLANLAREVAENLTAG
;
A
#
# COMPACT_ATOMS: atom_id res chain seq x y z
N MET A 1 1.20 13.45 -10.81
CA MET A 1 0.86 14.11 -9.52
C MET A 1 0.95 13.06 -8.43
N THR A 2 1.26 13.44 -7.20
CA THR A 2 1.31 12.50 -6.06
C THR A 2 0.18 12.82 -5.11
N THR A 3 -0.67 11.84 -4.84
CA THR A 3 -1.71 11.91 -3.83
C THR A 3 -1.27 11.16 -2.59
N ARG A 4 -1.48 11.78 -1.44
CA ARG A 4 -1.21 11.20 -0.13
C ARG A 4 -2.53 10.95 0.59
N VAL A 5 -2.75 9.71 1.00
CA VAL A 5 -3.87 9.30 1.86
C VAL A 5 -3.36 8.54 3.07
N GLU A 6 -4.12 8.54 4.15
CA GLU A 6 -3.74 7.88 5.38
C GLU A 6 -4.95 7.27 6.08
N ARG A 7 -4.73 6.14 6.75
CA ARG A 7 -5.79 5.37 7.41
C ARG A 7 -5.22 4.63 8.62
N GLY A 8 -5.97 4.66 9.71
CA GLY A 8 -5.72 3.83 10.88
C GLY A 8 -6.19 2.40 10.64
N MET A 9 -5.40 1.43 11.11
CA MET A 9 -5.70 0.01 11.08
C MET A 9 -5.60 -0.56 12.49
N SER A 10 -6.58 -1.38 12.89
CA SER A 10 -6.63 -2.05 14.20
C SER A 10 -5.73 -3.29 14.23
N ALA A 11 -4.49 -3.14 13.79
CA ALA A 11 -3.51 -4.20 13.69
C ALA A 11 -2.12 -3.66 14.07
N PRO A 12 -1.21 -4.49 14.61
CA PRO A 12 0.16 -4.07 14.90
C PRO A 12 0.87 -3.61 13.62
N PRO A 13 1.75 -2.59 13.69
CA PRO A 13 2.43 -2.04 12.52
C PRO A 13 3.25 -3.10 11.77
N GLU A 14 3.87 -4.05 12.47
CA GLU A 14 4.59 -5.17 11.86
C GLU A 14 3.68 -6.10 11.06
N VAL A 15 2.48 -6.39 11.57
CA VAL A 15 1.49 -7.23 10.88
C VAL A 15 0.99 -6.51 9.64
N VAL A 16 0.64 -5.23 9.77
CA VAL A 16 0.21 -4.40 8.63
C VAL A 16 1.27 -4.35 7.55
N PHE A 17 2.53 -4.11 7.94
CA PHE A 17 3.66 -4.06 7.02
C PHE A 17 3.92 -5.41 6.34
N SER A 18 3.89 -6.50 7.11
CA SER A 18 4.05 -7.85 6.58
C SER A 18 2.92 -8.20 5.59
N THR A 19 1.68 -7.88 5.91
CA THR A 19 0.53 -8.12 5.02
C THR A 19 0.62 -7.26 3.75
N ALA A 20 1.07 -6.01 3.88
CA ALA A 20 1.18 -5.11 2.73
C ALA A 20 2.32 -5.53 1.79
N THR A 21 3.43 -6.04 2.33
CA THR A 21 4.62 -6.46 1.56
C THR A 21 4.58 -7.91 1.10
N ASP A 22 3.63 -8.69 1.58
CA ASP A 22 3.37 -10.06 1.13
C ASP A 22 3.01 -10.07 -0.36
N PRO A 23 3.75 -10.79 -1.22
CA PRO A 23 3.54 -10.76 -2.67
C PRO A 23 2.19 -11.34 -3.11
N ASP A 24 1.67 -12.36 -2.41
CA ASP A 24 0.38 -12.96 -2.72
C ASP A 24 -0.74 -11.97 -2.40
N ARG A 25 -0.62 -11.24 -1.29
CA ARG A 25 -1.62 -10.25 -0.86
C ARG A 25 -1.46 -8.88 -1.52
N ALA A 26 -0.25 -8.50 -1.90
CA ALA A 26 0.03 -7.22 -2.55
C ALA A 26 -0.80 -7.04 -3.82
N THR A 27 -1.01 -8.14 -4.57
CA THR A 27 -1.85 -8.13 -5.77
C THR A 27 -3.33 -7.83 -5.50
N ALA A 28 -3.83 -8.11 -4.28
CA ALA A 28 -5.22 -7.88 -3.91
C ALA A 28 -5.50 -6.40 -3.61
N TRP A 29 -4.54 -5.68 -3.01
CA TRP A 29 -4.75 -4.29 -2.60
C TRP A 29 -4.11 -3.24 -3.52
N LEU A 30 -2.99 -3.53 -4.17
CA LEU A 30 -2.32 -2.58 -5.09
C LEU A 30 -3.24 -2.18 -6.25
N PRO A 31 -3.08 -1.01 -6.89
CA PRO A 31 -3.82 -0.67 -8.09
C PRO A 31 -3.31 -1.43 -9.32
N GLU A 32 -4.20 -1.75 -10.28
CA GLU A 32 -3.86 -2.48 -11.52
C GLU A 32 -2.60 -1.98 -12.25
N PRO A 33 -2.38 -0.67 -12.48
CA PRO A 33 -1.16 -0.19 -13.14
C PRO A 33 0.16 -0.58 -12.45
N LEU A 34 0.14 -0.86 -11.15
CA LEU A 34 1.31 -1.38 -10.41
C LEU A 34 1.36 -2.91 -10.39
N ARG A 35 0.23 -3.60 -10.62
CA ARG A 35 0.17 -5.08 -10.72
C ARG A 35 0.63 -5.60 -12.07
N THR A 36 0.27 -4.92 -13.16
CA THR A 36 0.50 -5.40 -14.54
C THR A 36 1.99 -5.53 -14.89
N ASP A 37 2.86 -4.79 -14.21
CA ASP A 37 4.32 -4.89 -14.39
C ASP A 37 4.93 -6.10 -13.64
N GLY A 38 4.12 -6.85 -12.91
CA GLY A 38 4.23 -8.30 -12.72
C GLY A 38 5.46 -8.89 -12.00
N ALA A 39 6.51 -8.13 -11.68
CA ALA A 39 7.75 -8.77 -11.20
C ALA A 39 8.66 -7.92 -10.30
N GLU A 40 8.45 -6.61 -10.18
CA GLU A 40 9.31 -5.79 -9.33
C GLU A 40 8.90 -5.97 -7.86
N ARG A 41 9.73 -6.73 -7.11
CA ARG A 41 9.62 -6.78 -5.65
C ARG A 41 9.66 -5.35 -5.11
N PRO A 42 8.80 -5.00 -4.14
CA PRO A 42 8.89 -3.69 -3.51
C PRO A 42 10.28 -3.46 -2.95
N GLN A 43 10.73 -2.21 -3.00
CA GLN A 43 11.85 -1.77 -2.21
C GLN A 43 11.36 -1.66 -0.77
N VAL A 44 11.71 -2.65 0.05
CA VAL A 44 11.32 -2.77 1.46
C VAL A 44 12.44 -2.23 2.33
N GLU A 45 12.11 -1.25 3.17
CA GLU A 45 12.97 -0.73 4.23
C GLU A 45 12.35 -1.12 5.58
N PRO A 46 12.78 -2.24 6.19
CA PRO A 46 12.15 -2.78 7.39
C PRO A 46 12.36 -1.90 8.62
N ASP A 47 13.48 -1.17 8.70
CA ASP A 47 13.81 -0.29 9.83
C ASP A 47 12.81 0.89 9.95
N GLY A 48 12.34 1.39 8.80
CA GLY A 48 11.37 2.48 8.71
C GLY A 48 9.93 2.03 8.43
N LEU A 49 9.68 0.71 8.38
CA LEU A 49 8.41 0.10 7.94
C LEU A 49 7.85 0.76 6.67
N ARG A 50 8.75 0.95 5.70
CA ARG A 50 8.46 1.61 4.44
C ARG A 50 8.61 0.63 3.30
N ALA A 51 7.67 0.65 2.37
CA ALA A 51 7.74 -0.17 1.17
C ALA A 51 7.33 0.65 -0.05
N ARG A 52 8.07 0.51 -1.14
CA ARG A 52 7.84 1.24 -2.37
C ARG A 52 7.73 0.32 -3.57
N TRP A 53 6.68 0.52 -4.35
CA TRP A 53 6.43 -0.10 -5.64
C TRP A 53 6.59 0.96 -6.73
N SER A 54 7.23 0.58 -7.83
CA SER A 54 7.35 1.39 -9.03
C SER A 54 7.03 0.50 -10.23
N SER A 55 6.36 1.07 -11.22
CA SER A 55 6.21 0.42 -12.52
C SER A 55 7.31 0.93 -13.46
N SER A 56 8.08 0.01 -14.03
CA SER A 56 9.10 0.31 -15.05
C SER A 56 8.51 0.34 -16.46
N SER A 57 7.41 -0.39 -16.71
CA SER A 57 6.78 -0.45 -18.04
C SER A 57 5.64 0.55 -18.26
N GLY A 58 5.20 1.27 -17.21
CA GLY A 58 4.07 2.21 -17.25
C GLY A 58 4.46 3.67 -17.01
N PRO A 59 3.52 4.62 -17.21
CA PRO A 59 3.78 6.04 -17.06
C PRO A 59 4.01 6.41 -15.59
N GLY A 60 5.27 6.41 -15.13
CA GLY A 60 5.71 7.03 -13.86
C GLY A 60 4.92 6.64 -12.61
N TRP A 61 4.23 5.49 -12.61
CA TRP A 61 3.41 5.05 -11.49
C TRP A 61 4.31 4.57 -10.37
N SER A 62 4.06 5.06 -9.17
CA SER A 62 4.69 4.52 -7.97
C SER A 62 3.75 4.62 -6.78
N ALA A 63 3.71 3.58 -5.96
CA ALA A 63 3.08 3.62 -4.66
C ALA A 63 4.14 3.47 -3.59
N GLU A 64 3.97 4.20 -2.50
CA GLU A 64 4.80 4.03 -1.32
C GLU A 64 3.89 3.96 -0.11
N ILE A 65 4.15 2.99 0.77
CA ILE A 65 3.52 2.95 2.08
C ILE A 65 4.56 3.26 3.15
N GLN A 66 4.10 3.93 4.21
CA GLN A 66 4.80 4.05 5.48
C GLN A 66 3.84 3.62 6.58
N VAL A 67 4.29 2.69 7.42
CA VAL A 67 3.50 2.19 8.54
C VAL A 67 4.09 2.72 9.84
N GLU A 68 3.28 3.44 10.60
CA GLU A 68 3.68 4.05 11.88
C GLU A 68 2.82 3.45 13.02
N PRO A 69 3.37 3.28 14.23
CA PRO A 69 2.57 2.89 15.38
C PRO A 69 1.53 3.98 15.72
N ALA A 70 0.32 3.57 16.12
CA ALA A 70 -0.74 4.48 16.54
C ALA A 70 -1.12 4.25 18.02
N ASP A 71 -1.59 5.30 18.71
CA ASP A 71 -1.82 5.31 20.17
C ASP A 71 -2.75 4.20 20.70
N ALA A 72 -3.64 3.65 19.88
CA ALA A 72 -4.61 2.62 20.28
C ALA A 72 -4.10 1.16 20.16
N GLY A 73 -2.79 0.95 20.00
CA GLY A 73 -2.22 -0.38 19.71
C GLY A 73 -2.46 -0.85 18.28
N GLY A 74 -2.87 0.07 17.40
CA GLY A 74 -2.99 -0.13 15.97
C GLY A 74 -1.81 0.48 15.21
N ALA A 75 -1.98 0.60 13.91
CA ALA A 75 -1.01 1.23 13.02
C ALA A 75 -1.67 2.30 12.17
N ARG A 76 -0.92 3.33 11.82
CA ARG A 76 -1.30 4.33 10.83
C ARG A 76 -0.53 4.03 9.56
N VAL A 77 -1.26 3.76 8.48
CA VAL A 77 -0.67 3.55 7.17
C VAL A 77 -0.85 4.82 6.37
N ARG A 78 0.26 5.38 5.91
CA ARG A 78 0.29 6.44 4.91
C ARG A 78 0.61 5.83 3.56
N LEU A 79 -0.21 6.12 2.55
CA LEU A 79 0.01 5.74 1.17
C LEU A 79 0.26 7.01 0.35
N ASP A 80 1.42 7.07 -0.31
CA ASP A 80 1.79 8.07 -1.29
C ASP A 80 1.69 7.43 -2.68
N LEU A 81 0.61 7.71 -3.42
CA LEU A 81 0.37 7.21 -4.76
C LEU A 81 0.68 8.27 -5.80
N THR A 82 1.62 7.97 -6.70
CA THR A 82 1.92 8.81 -7.85
C THR A 82 1.26 8.23 -9.08
N GLY A 83 0.33 8.98 -9.66
CA GLY A 83 -0.35 8.64 -10.91
C GLY A 83 0.41 9.15 -12.13
N GLY A 84 0.40 8.34 -13.19
CA GLY A 84 0.82 8.76 -14.53
C GLY A 84 -0.05 9.90 -15.07
N SER A 85 0.45 10.64 -16.06
CA SER A 85 -0.15 11.88 -16.61
C SER A 85 -1.49 11.70 -17.36
N GLY A 86 -2.45 10.94 -16.83
CA GLY A 86 -3.78 10.72 -17.39
C GLY A 86 -4.90 11.33 -16.55
N GLU A 87 -6.12 11.37 -17.09
CA GLU A 87 -7.35 11.87 -16.45
C GLU A 87 -7.89 10.99 -15.30
N GLN A 88 -7.09 10.08 -14.78
CA GLN A 88 -7.51 9.17 -13.72
C GLN A 88 -7.47 9.87 -12.37
N ASP A 89 -8.59 9.84 -11.65
CA ASP A 89 -8.71 10.40 -10.31
C ASP A 89 -7.82 9.61 -9.34
N THR A 90 -6.60 10.12 -9.16
CA THR A 90 -5.55 9.45 -8.36
C THR A 90 -5.92 9.47 -6.89
N ASP A 91 -6.73 10.44 -6.45
CA ASP A 91 -7.26 10.51 -5.09
C ASP A 91 -8.27 9.41 -4.79
N ALA A 92 -9.27 9.23 -5.66
CA ALA A 92 -10.21 8.13 -5.52
C ALA A 92 -9.49 6.76 -5.54
N LEU A 93 -8.49 6.62 -6.41
CA LEU A 93 -7.70 5.39 -6.50
C LEU A 93 -6.84 5.17 -5.25
N ALA A 94 -6.21 6.21 -4.71
CA ALA A 94 -5.40 6.10 -3.50
C ALA A 94 -6.25 5.67 -2.30
N ASP A 95 -7.43 6.30 -2.10
CA ASP A 95 -8.31 5.93 -0.99
C ASP A 95 -8.84 4.50 -1.13
N GLN A 96 -9.21 4.09 -2.34
CA GLN A 96 -9.63 2.71 -2.65
C GLN A 96 -8.49 1.70 -2.40
N THR A 97 -7.27 2.02 -2.84
CA THR A 97 -6.07 1.19 -2.62
C THR A 97 -5.85 0.96 -1.12
N LEU A 98 -5.94 2.02 -0.33
CA LEU A 98 -5.76 1.94 1.11
C LEU A 98 -6.92 1.23 1.82
N ALA A 99 -8.14 1.30 1.27
CA ALA A 99 -9.30 0.56 1.78
C ALA A 99 -9.14 -0.95 1.55
N ASN A 100 -8.64 -1.33 0.37
CA ASN A 100 -8.34 -2.73 0.07
C ASN A 100 -7.23 -3.26 0.99
N LEU A 101 -6.20 -2.48 1.27
CA LEU A 101 -5.15 -2.90 2.21
C LEU A 101 -5.70 -3.11 3.63
N ALA A 102 -6.55 -2.19 4.09
CA ALA A 102 -7.19 -2.34 5.41
C ALA A 102 -8.03 -3.63 5.49
N ARG A 103 -8.71 -3.98 4.39
CA ARG A 103 -9.44 -5.23 4.28
C ARG A 103 -8.51 -6.45 4.33
N GLU A 104 -7.44 -6.47 3.54
CA GLU A 104 -6.46 -7.57 3.56
C GLU A 104 -5.86 -7.81 4.95
N VAL A 105 -5.56 -6.73 5.68
CA VAL A 105 -5.08 -6.81 7.06
C VAL A 105 -6.14 -7.42 7.98
N ALA A 106 -7.40 -6.98 7.88
CA ALA A 106 -8.49 -7.53 8.68
C ALA A 106 -8.75 -9.02 8.37
N GLU A 107 -8.66 -9.42 7.09
CA GLU A 107 -8.78 -10.81 6.67
C GLU A 107 -7.61 -11.65 7.21
N ASN A 108 -6.38 -11.12 7.18
CA ASN A 108 -5.21 -11.79 7.75
C ASN A 108 -5.32 -12.01 9.27
N LEU A 109 -5.87 -11.04 10.00
CA LEU A 109 -6.11 -11.17 11.45
C LEU A 109 -7.20 -12.21 11.79
N THR A 110 -8.16 -12.44 10.90
CA THR A 110 -9.27 -13.40 11.11
C THR A 110 -8.89 -14.82 10.71
N ALA A 111 -7.90 -14.97 9.83
CA ALA A 111 -7.44 -16.26 9.31
C ALA A 111 -6.50 -17.04 10.26
N GLY A 112 -6.08 -16.44 11.39
CA GLY A 112 -5.23 -17.05 12.41
C GLY A 112 -5.99 -17.44 13.67
#